data_AF-A0A6G1BH22-F1
#
_entry.id   AF-A0A6G1BH22-F1
#
_cell.length_a   1.000
_cell.length_b   1.000
_cell.length_c   1.000
_cell.angle_alpha   90.00
_cell.angle_beta   90.00
_cell.angle_gamma   90.00
#
_symmetry.space_group_name_H-M   'P 1'
#
loop_
_entity.id
_entity.type
_entity.pdbx_description
1 polymer ?
#
loop_
_entity_poly.entity_id
_entity_poly.type
_entity_poly.pdbx_seq_one_letter_code
_entity_poly.pdbx_strand_id
1 'polypeptide(L)'
;AFWHFDQQSLEASHGKKLMWLNKIKKKLKMKWYIQVDGFVQDMNTIFQNHRSFYKNNQKFIRLGSQVEDVFQNNFRNTFAIQERSEDSSPLEPTL
;
A
#
# COMPACT_ATOMS: atom_id res chain seq x y z
N ALA A 1 16.52 8.82 -5.03
CA ALA A 1 16.32 9.13 -6.46
C ALA A 1 15.01 8.55 -7.03
N PHE A 2 14.61 7.32 -6.71
CA PHE A 2 13.39 6.71 -7.28
C PHE A 2 12.06 7.39 -6.88
N TRP A 3 11.85 7.71 -5.60
CA TRP A 3 10.57 8.26 -5.11
C TRP A 3 10.35 9.76 -5.35
N HIS A 4 11.35 10.48 -5.86
CA HIS A 4 11.22 11.89 -6.21
C HIS A 4 10.76 12.09 -7.66
N PHE A 5 11.01 11.11 -8.53
CA PHE A 5 10.77 11.21 -9.96
C PHE A 5 9.29 11.03 -10.34
N ASP A 6 8.53 10.28 -9.53
CA ASP A 6 7.09 10.09 -9.73
C ASP A 6 6.23 11.32 -9.36
N GLN A 7 6.82 12.35 -8.75
CA GLN A 7 6.06 13.55 -8.39
C GLN A 7 5.56 14.31 -9.62
N GLN A 8 6.33 14.36 -10.72
CA GLN A 8 5.91 15.04 -11.96
C GLN A 8 5.03 14.16 -12.87
N SER A 9 5.20 12.83 -12.83
CA SER A 9 4.51 11.94 -13.78
C SER A 9 3.08 11.59 -13.36
N LEU A 10 2.80 11.62 -12.06
CA LEU A 10 1.48 11.25 -11.52
C LEU A 10 0.43 12.37 -11.72
N GLU A 11 0.85 13.62 -11.88
CA GLU A 11 -0.04 14.78 -12.16
C GLU A 11 -0.80 14.65 -13.48
N ALA A 12 -0.34 13.80 -14.41
CA ALA A 12 -0.98 13.59 -15.71
C ALA A 12 -2.15 12.58 -15.69
N SER A 13 -2.39 11.86 -14.59
CA SER A 13 -3.49 10.89 -14.51
C SER A 13 -4.75 11.55 -13.96
N HIS A 14 -5.67 11.90 -14.86
CA HIS A 14 -7.01 12.37 -14.51
C HIS A 14 -7.76 11.27 -13.76
N GLY A 15 -7.82 11.36 -12.42
CA GLY A 15 -8.72 10.55 -11.59
C GLY A 15 -8.09 9.63 -10.53
N LYS A 16 -6.76 9.43 -10.49
CA LYS A 16 -6.12 8.63 -9.41
C LYS A 16 -5.58 9.53 -8.30
N LYS A 17 -5.87 9.16 -7.05
CA LYS A 17 -5.37 9.86 -5.86
C LYS A 17 -3.84 9.82 -5.85
N LEU A 18 -3.21 10.98 -5.93
CA LEU A 18 -1.75 11.10 -5.85
C LEU A 18 -1.29 10.91 -4.40
N MET A 19 -0.52 9.85 -4.17
CA MET A 19 0.05 9.53 -2.87
C MET A 19 1.53 9.15 -3.01
N TRP A 20 2.34 9.54 -2.02
CA TRP A 20 3.76 9.23 -1.94
C TRP A 20 4.23 9.29 -0.49
N LEU A 21 5.36 8.67 -0.18
CA LEU A 21 5.84 8.49 1.20
C LEU A 21 6.02 9.80 1.96
N ASN A 22 6.54 10.85 1.33
CA ASN A 22 6.70 12.16 2.00
C ASN A 22 5.36 12.80 2.38
N LYS A 23 4.31 12.59 1.58
CA LYS A 23 2.96 13.07 1.91
C LYS A 23 2.40 12.29 3.10
N ILE A 24 2.50 10.97 3.10
CA ILE A 24 2.09 10.11 4.23
C ILE A 24 2.86 10.49 5.50
N LYS A 25 4.18 10.69 5.41
CA LYS A 25 5.03 11.15 6.52
C LYS A 25 4.54 12.47 7.11
N LYS A 26 4.15 13.43 6.27
CA LYS A 26 3.56 14.71 6.74
C LYS A 26 2.22 14.47 7.44
N LYS A 27 1.33 13.66 6.84
CA LYS A 27 0.02 13.32 7.42
C LYS A 27 0.14 12.63 8.79
N LEU A 28 1.09 11.70 8.94
CA LEU A 28 1.41 11.06 10.22
C LEU A 28 1.88 12.09 11.26
N LYS A 29 2.85 12.95 10.91
CA LYS A 29 3.37 14.00 11.81
C LYS A 29 2.28 14.96 12.28
N MET A 30 1.35 15.29 11.39
CA MET A 30 0.24 16.19 11.69
C MET A 30 -0.94 15.48 12.37
N LYS A 31 -0.83 14.19 12.68
CA LYS A 31 -1.89 13.35 13.27
C LYS A 31 -3.20 13.40 12.48
N TRP A 32 -3.12 13.45 11.15
CA TRP A 32 -4.29 13.53 10.26
C TRP A 32 -4.97 12.17 10.02
N TYR A 33 -4.33 11.07 10.40
CA TYR A 33 -4.95 9.77 10.38
C TYR A 33 -5.65 9.54 11.73
N ILE A 34 -6.98 9.60 11.72
CA ILE A 34 -7.82 9.29 12.89
C ILE A 34 -7.79 7.80 13.19
N GLN A 35 -7.71 6.98 12.14
CA GLN A 35 -7.69 5.52 12.20
C GLN A 35 -6.52 4.98 11.38
N VAL A 36 -6.03 3.79 11.76
CA VAL A 36 -4.91 3.12 11.07
C VAL A 36 -5.27 2.75 9.63
N ASP A 37 -6.55 2.48 9.35
CA ASP A 37 -7.04 2.12 8.02
C ASP A 37 -6.71 3.20 6.98
N GLY A 38 -6.86 4.49 7.31
CA GLY A 38 -6.58 5.60 6.42
C GLY A 38 -5.10 5.69 6.04
N PHE A 39 -4.20 5.33 6.96
CA PHE A 39 -2.77 5.21 6.67
C PHE A 39 -2.50 4.04 5.72
N VAL A 40 -3.09 2.88 5.98
CA VAL A 40 -2.94 1.68 5.14
C VAL A 40 -3.51 1.91 3.73
N GLN A 41 -4.66 2.57 3.61
CA GLN A 41 -5.25 2.93 2.32
C GLN A 41 -4.33 3.84 1.50
N ASP A 42 -3.69 4.81 2.13
CA ASP A 42 -2.74 5.70 1.46
C ASP A 42 -1.47 4.94 1.03
N MET A 43 -0.96 4.01 1.84
CA MET A 43 0.14 3.14 1.44
C MET A 43 -0.24 2.24 0.25
N ASN A 44 -1.42 1.61 0.29
CA ASN A 44 -1.94 0.80 -0.81
C ASN A 44 -2.13 1.60 -2.10
N THR A 45 -2.54 2.87 -2.00
CA THR A 45 -2.66 3.78 -3.14
C THR A 45 -1.33 3.95 -3.87
N ILE A 46 -0.21 4.04 -3.15
CA ILE A 46 1.14 4.14 -3.76
C ILE A 46 1.42 2.90 -4.62
N PHE A 47 1.20 1.71 -4.08
CA PHE A 47 1.46 0.45 -4.79
C PHE A 47 0.55 0.25 -6.00
N GLN A 48 -0.74 0.59 -5.89
CA GLN A 48 -1.70 0.53 -7.00
C GLN A 48 -1.33 1.49 -8.13
N ASN A 49 -0.93 2.71 -7.79
CA ASN A 49 -0.46 3.69 -8.75
C ASN A 49 0.80 3.22 -9.47
N HIS A 50 1.77 2.69 -8.71
CA HIS A 50 3.02 2.11 -9.25
C HIS A 50 2.75 0.99 -10.26
N ARG A 51 1.94 -0.01 -9.87
CA ARG A 51 1.55 -1.12 -10.76
C ARG A 51 0.84 -0.62 -12.02
N SER A 52 -0.03 0.38 -11.88
CA SER A 52 -0.76 0.97 -13.00
C SER A 52 0.16 1.69 -13.99
N PHE A 53 1.13 2.46 -13.48
CA PHE A 53 2.05 3.25 -14.29
C PHE A 53 3.03 2.35 -15.04
N TYR A 54 3.62 1.38 -14.34
CA TYR A 54 4.60 0.45 -14.90
C TYR A 54 3.98 -0.83 -15.47
N LYS A 55 2.69 -0.84 -15.82
CA LYS A 55 1.95 -2.04 -16.27
C LYS A 55 2.61 -2.85 -17.40
N ASN A 56 3.43 -2.19 -18.23
CA ASN A 56 4.16 -2.81 -19.35
C ASN A 56 5.67 -3.00 -19.07
N ASN A 57 6.11 -2.78 -17.82
CA ASN A 57 7.50 -2.86 -17.42
C ASN A 57 7.68 -3.77 -16.20
N GLN A 58 7.84 -5.07 -16.46
CA GLN A 58 7.89 -6.11 -15.44
C GLN A 58 8.99 -5.90 -14.40
N LYS A 59 10.14 -5.35 -14.81
CA LYS A 59 11.24 -5.05 -13.88
C LYS A 59 10.81 -4.04 -12.81
N PHE A 60 10.12 -2.98 -13.22
CA PHE A 60 9.66 -1.96 -12.29
C PHE A 60 8.48 -2.45 -11.45
N ILE A 61 7.55 -3.20 -12.03
CA ILE A 61 6.48 -3.87 -11.24
C ILE A 61 7.09 -4.69 -10.11
N ARG A 62 8.08 -5.53 -10.40
CA ARG A 62 8.76 -6.36 -9.39
C ARG A 62 9.41 -5.53 -8.27
N LEU A 63 10.06 -4.41 -8.61
CA LEU A 63 10.63 -3.52 -7.61
C LEU A 63 9.56 -2.92 -6.69
N GLY A 64 8.41 -2.55 -7.24
CA GLY A 64 7.27 -2.07 -6.45
C GLY A 64 6.72 -3.13 -5.50
N SER A 65 6.55 -4.37 -5.99
CA SER A 65 6.11 -5.51 -5.18
C SER A 65 7.05 -5.78 -4.00
N GLN A 66 8.37 -5.71 -4.20
CA GLN A 66 9.34 -5.91 -3.11
C GLN A 66 9.16 -4.88 -1.98
N VAL A 67 8.86 -3.63 -2.30
CA VAL A 67 8.62 -2.59 -1.29
C VAL A 67 7.28 -2.80 -0.58
N GLU A 68 6.28 -3.26 -1.31
CA GLU A 68 4.98 -3.64 -0.74
C GLU A 68 5.11 -4.81 0.24
N ASP A 69 5.87 -5.85 -0.11
CA ASP A 69 6.13 -6.99 0.78
C ASP A 69 6.83 -6.54 2.07
N VAL A 70 7.84 -5.66 1.95
CA VAL A 70 8.49 -5.05 3.11
C VAL A 70 7.49 -4.30 3.98
N PHE A 71 6.59 -3.52 3.38
CA PHE A 71 5.54 -2.83 4.12
C PHE A 71 4.61 -3.81 4.84
N GLN A 72 4.08 -4.82 4.13
CA GLN A 72 3.12 -5.77 4.68
C GLN A 72 3.72 -6.62 5.81
N ASN A 73 4.97 -7.07 5.67
CA ASN A 73 5.67 -7.80 6.72
C ASN A 73 5.88 -6.93 7.97
N ASN A 74 6.35 -5.69 7.80
CA ASN A 74 6.50 -4.77 8.93
C ASN A 74 5.15 -4.43 9.57
N PHE A 75 4.10 -4.26 8.77
CA PHE A 75 2.77 -3.97 9.27
C PHE A 75 2.23 -5.12 10.12
N ARG A 76 2.27 -6.36 9.62
CA ARG A 76 1.89 -7.54 10.40
C ARG A 76 2.66 -7.67 11.71
N ASN A 77 3.98 -7.51 11.67
CA ASN A 77 4.83 -7.61 12.85
C ASN A 77 4.55 -6.49 13.88
N THR A 78 4.34 -5.26 13.41
CA THR A 78 4.09 -4.09 14.29
C THR A 78 2.74 -4.18 14.97
N PHE A 79 1.72 -4.67 14.27
CA PHE A 79 0.35 -4.78 14.78
C PHE A 79 0.01 -6.17 15.33
N ALA A 80 1.00 -7.06 15.44
CA ALA A 80 0.85 -8.45 15.90
C ALA A 80 -0.32 -9.18 15.23
N ILE A 81 -0.47 -9.00 13.91
CA ILE A 81 -1.56 -9.59 13.14
C ILE A 81 -1.31 -11.09 13.02
N GLN A 82 -2.22 -11.89 13.56
CA GLN A 82 -2.15 -13.35 13.46
C GLN A 82 -2.50 -13.78 12.02
N GLU A 83 -1.69 -14.67 11.45
CA GLU A 83 -2.04 -15.33 10.20
C GLU A 83 -3.22 -16.28 10.45
N ARG A 84 -4.26 -16.14 9.63
CA ARG A 84 -5.34 -17.13 9.55
C ARG A 84 -4.95 -18.11 8.46
N SER A 85 -4.78 -19.39 8.79
CA SER A 85 -4.67 -20.42 7.77
C SER A 85 -5.97 -20.47 6.97
N GLU A 86 -5.85 -20.54 5.64
CA GLU A 86 -7.00 -20.65 4.72
C GLU A 86 -7.83 -21.93 4.95
N ASP A 87 -7.31 -22.90 5.73
CA ASP A 87 -7.98 -24.15 6.10
C ASP A 87 -9.12 -24.00 7.13
N SER A 88 -9.32 -22.82 7.72
CA SER A 88 -10.45 -22.60 8.63
C SER A 88 -11.72 -22.17 7.89
N SER A 89 -12.28 -23.11 7.11
CA SER A 89 -13.66 -23.00 6.62
C SER A 89 -14.61 -22.88 7.82
N PRO A 90 -15.62 -21.99 7.81
CA PRO A 90 -16.64 -21.97 8.83
C PRO A 90 -17.35 -23.33 8.86
N LEU A 91 -17.38 -23.97 10.02
CA LEU A 91 -18.28 -25.11 10.25
C LEU A 91 -19.71 -24.62 10.01
N GLU A 92 -20.35 -25.17 8.97
CA GLU A 92 -21.79 -25.07 8.75
C GLU A 92 -22.52 -25.40 10.06
N PRO A 93 -23.50 -24.60 10.50
CA PRO A 93 -24.30 -24.93 11.67
C PRO A 93 -25.19 -26.14 11.35
N THR A 94 -24.92 -27.27 12.00
CA THR A 94 -25.78 -28.46 11.95
C THR A 94 -27.15 -28.12 12.55
N LEU A 95 -28.19 -28.17 11.73
CA LEU A 95 -29.60 -28.18 12.15
C LEU A 95 -30.02 -29.57 12.65
#